data_AF-A0A1W1EIL4-F1
#
_entry.id   AF-A0A1W1EIL4-F1
#
_cell.length_a   1.000
_cell.length_b   1.000
_cell.length_c   1.000
_cell.angle_alpha   90.00
_cell.angle_beta   90.00
_cell.angle_gamma   90.00
#
_symmetry.space_group_name_H-M   'P 1'
#
loop_
_entity.id
_entity.type
_entity.pdbx_description
1 polymer ?
#
loop_
_entity_poly.entity_id
_entity_poly.type
_entity_poly.pdbx_seq_one_letter_code
_entity_poly.pdbx_strand_id
1 'polypeptide(L)'
;MKKPIIKRNFGLRLLTSIWIVPIIAFLISISLLYQHFSEKGKNIKIYFESSSGLKVKSKVRYRNVDIGEVTKILLDDDSDGVVVLVEMNKGTKKYLNNKTQFWIVKPKVDSNGISGLETLISGAYIGLYTQKDNSFKKVFQGLNEPYITRTNGVYYTLTTNKSHINVTPDSPVFYKNIEVGTISKVELNDDMSMNITILIESKYTKYINISSKFWIKSAVDINFENSNFNINLAPLGDILKGGLEFSTNFKIEDIKIPKDYRFTLYQSRSASLNKKLGVGGNYIKKFIMEFDDKMSHINQYASIKFNDYIVGEVTNIDFNYDIKDKKIKTRLDTTIDTSAFYDKNIRYKSGFDNLKDAVKSGLRARVDSENPITNTIFIDLDFVKNDKNRTIIAETNNNFIFPTYRQKESEMMKNLNIMMNKFKNLPIEELLISTTKLIDNSNKPIKNLLVEFRNSASLLNKILAQKDTKRLPYSLNKTMKELDKLIISIRKITDGDGEKSILASKFSDMLKQLTEASISMNKFATKLNKKPNSLIFGD
;
A
#
# COMPACT_ATOMS: atom_id res chain seq x y z
N MET A 1 17.45 -132.58 3.90
CA MET A 1 17.79 -131.20 3.51
C MET A 1 16.69 -130.24 3.98
N LYS A 2 16.97 -129.34 4.93
CA LYS A 2 16.04 -128.28 5.37
C LYS A 2 16.43 -126.97 4.66
N LYS A 3 15.49 -126.35 3.93
CA LYS A 3 15.67 -125.01 3.34
C LYS A 3 15.37 -123.93 4.38
N PRO A 4 16.13 -122.82 4.45
CA PRO A 4 15.88 -121.76 5.41
C PRO A 4 14.76 -120.84 4.92
N ILE A 5 13.94 -120.36 5.86
CA ILE A 5 12.93 -119.32 5.64
C ILE A 5 13.55 -117.99 6.06
N ILE A 6 13.75 -117.08 5.11
CA ILE A 6 14.21 -115.71 5.36
C ILE A 6 12.98 -114.81 5.50
N LYS A 7 12.69 -114.34 6.73
CA LYS A 7 11.77 -113.22 6.95
C LYS A 7 12.52 -111.90 6.74
N ARG A 8 12.17 -111.15 5.69
CA ARG A 8 12.70 -109.80 5.43
C ARG A 8 11.89 -108.78 6.24
N ASN A 9 12.48 -108.27 7.32
CA ASN A 9 11.93 -107.12 8.06
C ASN A 9 12.13 -105.85 7.23
N PHE A 10 11.05 -105.31 6.67
CA PHE A 10 11.03 -103.97 6.04
C PHE A 10 10.83 -102.92 7.14
N GLY A 11 11.86 -102.72 7.97
CA GLY A 11 11.90 -101.63 8.93
C GLY A 11 12.44 -100.36 8.27
N LEU A 12 11.64 -99.30 8.28
CA LEU A 12 11.97 -97.94 7.83
C LEU A 12 13.27 -97.40 8.48
N ARG A 13 14.43 -97.71 7.89
CA ARG A 13 15.74 -97.13 8.23
C ARG A 13 16.29 -96.19 7.15
N LEU A 14 15.41 -95.62 6.30
CA LEU A 14 15.80 -94.66 5.26
C LEU A 14 15.76 -93.18 5.71
N LEU A 15 15.39 -92.90 6.96
CA LEU A 15 15.58 -91.58 7.58
C LEU A 15 16.94 -91.54 8.31
N THR A 16 18.03 -91.60 7.55
CA THR A 16 19.35 -91.26 8.10
C THR A 16 19.43 -89.74 8.28
N SER A 17 20.04 -89.30 9.39
CA SER A 17 20.24 -87.89 9.80
C SER A 17 20.77 -86.95 8.69
N ILE A 18 21.39 -87.52 7.65
CA ILE A 18 21.95 -86.83 6.49
C ILE A 18 20.90 -86.05 5.68
N TRP A 19 19.63 -86.49 5.65
CA TRP A 19 18.57 -85.81 4.88
C TRP A 19 17.87 -84.68 5.62
N ILE A 20 18.14 -84.48 6.90
CA ILE A 20 17.51 -83.41 7.70
C ILE A 20 17.97 -82.03 7.21
N VAL A 21 19.26 -81.87 6.93
CA VAL A 21 19.83 -80.57 6.52
C VAL A 21 19.29 -80.09 5.16
N PRO A 22 19.24 -80.93 4.09
CA PRO A 22 18.63 -80.54 2.82
C PRO A 22 17.15 -80.18 2.92
N ILE A 23 16.36 -80.92 3.72
CA ILE A 23 14.93 -80.65 3.90
C ILE A 23 14.73 -79.32 4.64
N ILE A 24 15.50 -79.05 5.69
CA ILE A 24 15.46 -77.76 6.40
C ILE A 24 15.85 -76.61 5.45
N ALA A 25 16.93 -76.77 4.67
CA ALA A 25 17.35 -75.77 3.70
C ALA A 25 16.27 -75.51 2.62
N PHE A 26 15.58 -76.56 2.17
CA PHE A 26 14.47 -76.45 1.22
C PHE A 26 13.27 -75.71 1.82
N LEU A 27 12.90 -76.02 3.07
CA LEU A 27 11.83 -75.32 3.78
C LEU A 27 12.17 -73.84 4.02
N ILE A 28 13.41 -73.52 4.38
CA ILE A 28 13.88 -72.13 4.50
C ILE A 28 13.81 -71.42 3.15
N SER A 29 14.23 -72.08 2.06
CA SER A 29 14.17 -71.52 0.71
C SER A 29 12.73 -71.23 0.28
N ILE A 30 11.79 -72.16 0.55
CA ILE A 30 10.36 -71.94 0.33
C ILE A 30 9.82 -70.80 1.18
N SER A 31 10.22 -70.71 2.45
CA SER A 31 9.81 -69.64 3.35
C SER A 31 10.30 -68.27 2.86
N LEU A 32 11.55 -68.17 2.42
CA LEU A 32 12.14 -66.95 1.87
C LEU A 32 11.46 -66.54 0.55
N LEU A 33 11.18 -67.51 -0.34
CA LEU A 33 10.39 -67.29 -1.55
C LEU A 33 8.98 -66.77 -1.20
N TYR A 34 8.30 -67.42 -0.26
CA TYR A 34 6.97 -67.00 0.17
C TYR A 34 6.97 -65.60 0.76
N GLN A 35 7.96 -65.27 1.60
CA GLN A 35 8.11 -63.94 2.17
C GLN A 35 8.35 -62.88 1.08
N HIS A 36 9.25 -63.15 0.13
CA HIS A 36 9.54 -62.24 -0.99
C HIS A 36 8.32 -61.97 -1.87
N PHE A 37 7.45 -62.96 -2.10
CA PHE A 37 6.22 -62.76 -2.87
C PHE A 37 5.06 -62.19 -2.04
N SER A 38 4.99 -62.47 -0.73
CA SER A 38 3.93 -62.00 0.17
C SER A 38 4.06 -60.51 0.54
N GLU A 39 5.26 -59.95 0.47
CA GLU A 39 5.54 -58.51 0.74
C GLU A 39 5.12 -57.60 -0.43
N LYS A 40 4.91 -58.16 -1.63
CA LYS A 40 4.52 -57.43 -2.84
C LYS A 40 3.04 -57.05 -2.82
N GLY A 41 2.76 -55.78 -3.11
CA GLY A 41 1.39 -55.25 -3.21
C GLY A 41 0.86 -55.28 -4.64
N LYS A 42 0.07 -54.27 -5.00
CA LYS A 42 -0.58 -54.20 -6.32
C LYS A 42 0.27 -53.40 -7.30
N ASN A 43 0.34 -53.87 -8.54
CA ASN A 43 0.96 -53.12 -9.63
C ASN A 43 -0.01 -52.08 -10.19
N ILE A 44 0.50 -50.88 -10.44
CA ILE A 44 -0.25 -49.77 -11.03
C ILE A 44 0.52 -49.19 -12.23
N LYS A 45 -0.22 -48.55 -13.14
CA LYS A 45 0.32 -47.77 -14.27
C LYS A 45 0.04 -46.29 -14.03
N ILE A 46 1.06 -45.45 -14.20
CA ILE A 46 0.93 -44.00 -14.10
C ILE A 46 1.44 -43.37 -15.39
N TYR A 47 0.61 -42.57 -16.04
CA TYR A 47 0.97 -41.83 -17.25
C TYR A 47 1.51 -40.45 -16.86
N PHE A 48 2.64 -40.05 -17.43
CA PHE A 48 3.22 -38.72 -17.28
C PHE A 48 3.61 -38.16 -18.65
N GLU A 49 3.67 -36.84 -18.80
CA GLU A 49 4.19 -36.22 -20.03
C GLU A 49 5.69 -36.48 -20.23
N SER A 50 6.44 -36.71 -19.15
CA SER A 50 7.88 -36.94 -19.19
C SER A 50 8.33 -37.74 -17.97
N SER A 51 9.39 -38.54 -18.13
CA SER A 51 10.01 -39.26 -17.01
C SER A 51 10.68 -38.33 -15.98
N SER A 52 10.98 -37.07 -16.34
CA SER A 52 11.43 -36.01 -15.42
C SER A 52 12.53 -36.43 -14.42
N GLY A 53 13.46 -37.30 -14.85
CA GLY A 53 14.57 -37.77 -14.02
C GLY A 53 14.30 -39.00 -13.15
N LEU A 54 13.10 -39.60 -13.23
CA LEU A 54 12.81 -40.91 -12.64
C LEU A 54 13.71 -41.99 -13.24
N LYS A 55 14.09 -42.96 -12.40
CA LYS A 55 14.85 -44.15 -12.80
C LYS A 55 14.11 -45.41 -12.35
N VAL A 56 14.47 -46.55 -12.92
CA VAL A 56 14.08 -47.84 -12.34
C VAL A 56 14.59 -47.87 -10.89
N LYS A 57 13.75 -48.34 -9.96
CA LYS A 57 13.91 -48.27 -8.50
C LYS A 57 13.64 -46.92 -7.82
N SER A 58 13.21 -45.88 -8.55
CA SER A 58 12.68 -44.66 -7.93
C SER A 58 11.51 -44.99 -7.00
N LYS A 59 11.44 -44.35 -5.83
CA LYS A 59 10.42 -44.65 -4.81
C LYS A 59 9.10 -43.94 -5.08
N VAL A 60 8.02 -44.51 -4.58
CA VAL A 60 6.71 -43.84 -4.46
C VAL A 60 6.47 -43.54 -3.00
N ARG A 61 6.27 -42.27 -2.67
CA ARG A 61 6.18 -41.79 -1.29
C ARG A 61 4.84 -41.18 -0.98
N TYR A 62 4.30 -41.53 0.19
CA TYR A 62 3.15 -40.87 0.80
C TYR A 62 3.55 -40.37 2.17
N ARG A 63 3.44 -39.05 2.41
CA ARG A 63 3.85 -38.42 3.68
C ARG A 63 5.26 -38.83 4.11
N ASN A 64 6.21 -38.81 3.16
CA ASN A 64 7.61 -39.23 3.33
C ASN A 64 7.83 -40.71 3.72
N VAL A 65 6.82 -41.57 3.55
CA VAL A 65 6.95 -43.02 3.73
C VAL A 65 7.00 -43.69 2.36
N ASP A 66 7.99 -44.56 2.15
CA ASP A 66 8.11 -45.38 0.94
C ASP A 66 6.97 -46.43 0.91
N ILE A 67 6.09 -46.29 -0.08
CA ILE A 67 4.91 -47.14 -0.26
C ILE A 67 4.90 -47.88 -1.59
N GLY A 68 5.93 -47.72 -2.43
CA GLY A 68 6.09 -48.44 -3.67
C GLY A 68 7.39 -48.10 -4.38
N GLU A 69 7.63 -48.75 -5.50
CA GLU A 69 8.84 -48.64 -6.29
C GLU A 69 8.56 -48.72 -7.80
N VAL A 70 9.24 -47.89 -8.58
CA VAL A 70 9.18 -47.90 -10.04
C VAL A 70 9.90 -49.14 -10.57
N THR A 71 9.18 -50.01 -11.26
CA THR A 71 9.73 -51.24 -11.85
C THR A 71 10.15 -51.05 -13.29
N LYS A 72 9.40 -50.25 -14.07
CA LYS A 72 9.70 -49.99 -15.48
C LYS A 72 9.20 -48.62 -15.91
N ILE A 73 9.90 -48.01 -16.85
CA ILE A 73 9.50 -46.79 -17.54
C ILE A 73 9.47 -47.12 -19.04
N LEU A 74 8.36 -46.87 -19.69
CA LEU A 74 8.13 -47.12 -21.12
C LEU A 74 7.71 -45.79 -21.77
N LEU A 75 8.00 -45.65 -23.07
CA LEU A 75 7.36 -44.60 -23.86
C LEU A 75 5.89 -44.98 -24.05
N ASP A 76 5.01 -43.99 -24.08
CA ASP A 76 3.62 -44.21 -24.46
C ASP A 76 3.55 -44.26 -26.00
N ASP A 77 3.02 -45.32 -26.57
CA ASP A 77 2.97 -45.47 -28.04
C ASP A 77 1.84 -44.61 -28.65
N ASP A 78 0.84 -44.23 -27.83
CA ASP A 78 -0.35 -43.48 -28.25
C ASP A 78 -0.22 -41.96 -28.00
N SER A 79 0.79 -41.50 -27.27
CA SER A 79 1.01 -40.08 -26.93
C SER A 79 2.49 -39.75 -26.77
N ASP A 80 2.89 -38.47 -26.82
CA ASP A 80 4.28 -38.04 -26.58
C ASP A 80 4.74 -38.17 -25.10
N GLY A 81 4.10 -39.05 -24.32
CA GLY A 81 4.33 -39.24 -22.89
C GLY A 81 5.14 -40.49 -22.51
N VAL A 82 5.12 -40.80 -21.22
CA VAL A 82 5.73 -42.01 -20.64
C VAL A 82 4.75 -42.76 -19.75
N VAL A 83 4.84 -44.08 -19.79
CA VAL A 83 4.10 -44.99 -18.91
C VAL A 83 5.04 -45.54 -17.85
N VAL A 84 4.78 -45.19 -16.59
CA VAL A 84 5.55 -45.66 -15.44
C VAL A 84 4.81 -46.81 -14.77
N LEU A 85 5.44 -47.99 -14.75
CA LEU A 85 4.98 -49.16 -14.03
C LEU A 85 5.52 -49.13 -12.61
N VAL A 86 4.63 -49.21 -11.64
CA VAL A 86 4.96 -49.14 -10.21
C VAL A 86 4.46 -50.38 -9.50
N GLU A 87 5.32 -50.99 -8.69
CA GLU A 87 4.96 -52.02 -7.73
C GLU A 87 4.76 -51.39 -6.36
N MET A 88 3.53 -51.46 -5.84
CA MET A 88 3.20 -50.87 -4.54
C MET A 88 3.43 -51.88 -3.40
N ASN A 89 3.69 -51.40 -2.19
CA ASN A 89 3.83 -52.24 -1.00
C ASN A 89 2.48 -52.84 -0.55
N LYS A 90 2.50 -53.91 0.24
CA LYS A 90 1.29 -54.48 0.85
C LYS A 90 0.54 -53.45 1.72
N GLY A 91 -0.79 -53.52 1.74
CA GLY A 91 -1.63 -52.62 2.55
C GLY A 91 -1.91 -51.24 1.92
N THR A 92 -1.36 -50.95 0.74
CA THR A 92 -1.53 -49.65 0.06
C THR A 92 -2.84 -49.50 -0.73
N LYS A 93 -3.61 -50.59 -0.89
CA LYS A 93 -4.83 -50.63 -1.73
C LYS A 93 -5.83 -49.51 -1.44
N LYS A 94 -6.02 -49.13 -0.17
CA LYS A 94 -6.96 -48.07 0.27
C LYS A 94 -6.54 -46.66 -0.15
N TYR A 95 -5.29 -46.49 -0.57
CA TYR A 95 -4.70 -45.24 -1.03
C TYR A 95 -4.64 -45.13 -2.56
N LEU A 96 -5.13 -46.13 -3.28
CA LEU A 96 -5.09 -46.25 -4.74
C LEU A 96 -6.51 -46.20 -5.30
N ASN A 97 -7.15 -45.04 -5.21
CA ASN A 97 -8.56 -44.83 -5.51
C ASN A 97 -8.76 -43.63 -6.47
N ASN A 98 -10.01 -43.28 -6.76
CA ASN A 98 -10.33 -42.21 -7.72
C ASN A 98 -9.88 -40.81 -7.28
N LYS A 99 -9.60 -40.61 -5.99
CA LYS A 99 -9.09 -39.35 -5.43
C LYS A 99 -7.57 -39.32 -5.33
N THR A 100 -6.89 -40.38 -5.77
CA THR A 100 -5.44 -40.47 -5.72
C THR A 100 -4.82 -39.66 -6.85
N GLN A 101 -3.90 -38.79 -6.49
CA GLN A 101 -3.14 -37.93 -7.38
C GLN A 101 -1.65 -38.26 -7.22
N PHE A 102 -0.95 -38.41 -8.33
CA PHE A 102 0.48 -38.68 -8.38
C PHE A 102 1.22 -37.51 -9.03
N TRP A 103 2.43 -37.21 -8.62
CA TRP A 103 3.31 -36.23 -9.29
C TRP A 103 4.76 -36.63 -9.12
N ILE A 104 5.64 -36.13 -9.98
CA ILE A 104 7.09 -36.35 -9.87
C ILE A 104 7.69 -35.25 -9.01
N VAL A 105 8.39 -35.62 -7.94
CA VAL A 105 9.19 -34.70 -7.14
C VAL A 105 10.61 -34.70 -7.68
N LYS A 106 11.07 -33.52 -8.07
CA LYS A 106 12.40 -33.25 -8.64
C LYS A 106 12.90 -31.91 -8.08
N PRO A 107 14.21 -31.62 -8.14
CA PRO A 107 14.72 -30.37 -7.62
C PRO A 107 14.23 -29.26 -8.54
N LYS A 108 13.54 -28.27 -7.97
CA LYS A 108 12.97 -27.15 -8.70
C LYS A 108 13.25 -25.86 -7.95
N VAL A 109 13.69 -24.86 -8.70
CA VAL A 109 13.80 -23.47 -8.25
C VAL A 109 12.68 -22.72 -8.93
N ASP A 110 11.78 -22.15 -8.13
CA ASP A 110 10.71 -21.30 -8.63
C ASP A 110 10.62 -20.01 -7.82
N SER A 111 9.64 -19.18 -8.18
CA SER A 111 9.42 -17.89 -7.56
C SER A 111 8.81 -17.97 -6.14
N ASN A 112 8.43 -19.16 -5.67
CA ASN A 112 7.99 -19.43 -4.29
C ASN A 112 9.13 -20.01 -3.42
N GLY A 113 10.29 -20.29 -4.00
CA GLY A 113 11.47 -20.76 -3.30
C GLY A 113 12.09 -21.99 -3.96
N ILE A 114 12.77 -22.80 -3.14
CA ILE A 114 13.48 -23.98 -3.59
C ILE A 114 12.78 -25.21 -3.01
N SER A 115 12.39 -26.15 -3.86
CA SER A 115 11.72 -27.39 -3.46
C SER A 115 12.44 -28.61 -4.02
N GLY A 116 12.26 -29.77 -3.36
CA GLY A 116 12.80 -31.04 -3.83
C GLY A 116 14.33 -31.17 -3.70
N LEU A 117 15.01 -30.40 -2.86
CA LEU A 117 16.47 -30.50 -2.67
C LEU A 117 16.92 -31.89 -2.20
N GLU A 118 16.05 -32.63 -1.50
CA GLU A 118 16.30 -34.01 -1.08
C GLU A 118 16.53 -34.96 -2.27
N THR A 119 16.04 -34.59 -3.46
CA THR A 119 16.19 -35.37 -4.70
C THR A 119 17.56 -35.20 -5.35
N LEU A 120 18.36 -34.20 -4.95
CA LEU A 120 19.74 -34.06 -5.43
C LEU A 120 20.61 -35.26 -5.01
N ILE A 121 20.32 -35.81 -3.82
CA ILE A 121 21.06 -36.95 -3.26
C ILE A 121 20.31 -38.26 -3.56
N SER A 122 18.99 -38.29 -3.33
CA SER A 122 18.20 -39.52 -3.43
C SER A 122 17.62 -39.81 -4.82
N GLY A 123 17.72 -38.87 -5.75
CA GLY A 123 17.09 -38.93 -7.08
C GLY A 123 15.61 -38.52 -7.05
N ALA A 124 15.03 -38.34 -8.24
CA ALA A 124 13.60 -38.05 -8.38
C ALA A 124 12.75 -39.23 -7.92
N TYR A 125 11.61 -38.92 -7.28
CA TYR A 125 10.66 -39.90 -6.76
C TYR A 125 9.22 -39.47 -7.09
N ILE A 126 8.26 -40.38 -6.93
CA ILE A 126 6.85 -40.10 -7.18
C ILE A 126 6.17 -39.77 -5.84
N GLY A 127 5.57 -38.59 -5.74
CA GLY A 127 4.70 -38.21 -4.63
C GLY A 127 3.28 -38.72 -4.84
N LEU A 128 2.60 -39.08 -3.75
CA LEU A 128 1.18 -39.47 -3.74
C LEU A 128 0.39 -38.55 -2.79
N TYR A 129 -0.81 -38.16 -3.22
CA TYR A 129 -1.87 -37.64 -2.37
C TYR A 129 -3.12 -38.48 -2.55
N THR A 130 -3.89 -38.70 -1.49
CA THR A 130 -5.18 -39.39 -1.57
C THR A 130 -6.00 -39.16 -0.30
N GLN A 131 -7.29 -39.46 -0.38
CA GLN A 131 -8.18 -39.66 0.76
C GLN A 131 -8.51 -41.15 0.84
N LYS A 132 -8.49 -41.74 2.04
CA LYS A 132 -8.80 -43.17 2.22
C LYS A 132 -10.21 -43.46 1.71
N ASP A 133 -10.32 -44.46 0.84
CA ASP A 133 -11.57 -44.96 0.28
C ASP A 133 -11.43 -46.47 0.00
N ASN A 134 -12.56 -47.16 -0.14
CA ASN A 134 -12.62 -48.59 -0.45
C ASN A 134 -12.58 -48.89 -1.95
N SER A 135 -12.70 -47.89 -2.82
CA SER A 135 -12.51 -48.08 -4.27
C SER A 135 -11.04 -48.33 -4.62
N PHE A 136 -10.79 -49.11 -5.67
CA PHE A 136 -9.44 -49.43 -6.14
C PHE A 136 -9.32 -49.16 -7.65
N LYS A 137 -8.29 -48.40 -8.02
CA LYS A 137 -7.93 -48.09 -9.41
C LYS A 137 -6.50 -48.54 -9.69
N LYS A 138 -6.26 -49.07 -10.89
CA LYS A 138 -4.92 -49.54 -11.33
C LYS A 138 -4.20 -48.55 -12.25
N VAL A 139 -4.91 -47.60 -12.83
CA VAL A 139 -4.40 -46.70 -13.86
C VAL A 139 -4.62 -45.26 -13.43
N PHE A 140 -3.57 -44.45 -13.47
CA PHE A 140 -3.58 -43.08 -13.00
C PHE A 140 -2.95 -42.14 -14.02
N GLN A 141 -3.45 -40.92 -14.08
CA GLN A 141 -2.78 -39.81 -14.73
C GLN A 141 -1.94 -39.09 -13.68
N GLY A 142 -0.67 -38.87 -13.98
CA GLY A 142 0.22 -38.07 -13.18
C GLY A 142 0.04 -36.58 -13.46
N LEU A 143 0.21 -35.77 -12.41
CA LEU A 143 0.22 -34.32 -12.47
C LEU A 143 1.65 -33.82 -12.75
N ASN A 144 1.74 -32.71 -13.49
CA ASN A 144 3.00 -32.05 -13.79
C ASN A 144 3.58 -31.29 -12.60
N GLU A 145 2.71 -30.87 -11.68
CA GLU A 145 3.06 -30.11 -10.47
C GLU A 145 2.57 -30.84 -9.21
N PRO A 146 3.20 -30.62 -8.05
CA PRO A 146 2.75 -31.19 -6.78
C PRO A 146 1.29 -30.89 -6.48
N TYR A 147 0.56 -31.90 -6.00
CA TYR A 147 -0.82 -31.70 -5.58
C TYR A 147 -0.87 -30.85 -4.31
N ILE A 148 -1.28 -29.60 -4.45
CA ILE A 148 -1.56 -28.71 -3.33
C ILE A 148 -3.02 -28.95 -2.92
N THR A 149 -3.24 -29.38 -1.67
CA THR A 149 -4.59 -29.51 -1.13
C THR A 149 -5.16 -28.11 -0.90
N ARG A 150 -5.75 -27.51 -1.93
CA ARG A 150 -6.59 -26.32 -1.78
C ARG A 150 -7.89 -26.77 -1.10
N THR A 151 -7.88 -26.82 0.22
CA THR A 151 -9.07 -27.10 1.03
C THR A 151 -10.11 -26.02 0.81
N ASN A 152 -11.39 -26.41 0.85
CA ASN A 152 -12.58 -25.56 0.98
C ASN A 152 -12.26 -24.12 1.40
N GLY A 153 -12.64 -23.16 0.57
CA GLY A 153 -12.50 -21.74 0.85
C GLY A 153 -13.73 -20.98 0.41
N VAL A 154 -13.80 -19.71 0.80
CA VAL A 154 -14.88 -18.81 0.40
C VAL A 154 -14.30 -17.77 -0.55
N TYR A 155 -15.03 -17.54 -1.64
CA TYR A 155 -14.69 -16.51 -2.61
C TYR A 155 -15.24 -15.16 -2.15
N TYR A 156 -14.44 -14.11 -2.28
CA TYR A 156 -14.85 -12.72 -2.11
C TYR A 156 -14.44 -11.91 -3.33
N THR A 157 -15.24 -10.90 -3.67
CA THR A 157 -14.95 -10.00 -4.78
C THR A 157 -14.52 -8.64 -4.26
N LEU A 158 -13.38 -8.17 -4.73
CA LEU A 158 -12.86 -6.82 -4.51
C LEU A 158 -13.05 -5.99 -5.77
N THR A 159 -13.27 -4.69 -5.61
CA THR A 159 -13.50 -3.73 -6.68
C THR A 159 -12.58 -2.53 -6.54
N THR A 160 -12.15 -1.98 -7.67
CA THR A 160 -11.28 -0.81 -7.73
C THR A 160 -11.37 -0.11 -9.08
N ASN A 161 -11.27 1.22 -9.08
CA ASN A 161 -11.24 2.06 -10.27
C ASN A 161 -9.81 2.48 -10.66
N LYS A 162 -8.78 1.89 -10.03
CA LYS A 162 -7.38 2.31 -10.22
C LYS A 162 -6.67 1.38 -11.20
N SER A 163 -6.06 1.96 -12.22
CA SER A 163 -5.39 1.26 -13.34
C SER A 163 -4.02 0.64 -13.02
N HIS A 164 -3.40 0.93 -11.86
CA HIS A 164 -2.01 0.54 -11.55
C HIS A 164 -1.91 -0.43 -10.37
N ILE A 165 -2.62 -1.55 -10.41
CA ILE A 165 -2.57 -2.56 -9.35
C ILE A 165 -1.66 -3.70 -9.78
N ASN A 166 -0.51 -3.81 -9.13
CA ASN A 166 0.46 -4.87 -9.38
C ASN A 166 0.09 -6.15 -8.62
N VAL A 167 -0.99 -6.81 -9.05
CA VAL A 167 -1.41 -8.11 -8.51
C VAL A 167 -1.76 -9.05 -9.67
N THR A 168 -1.41 -10.32 -9.53
CA THR A 168 -1.67 -11.35 -10.53
C THR A 168 -2.47 -12.51 -9.92
N PRO A 169 -3.09 -13.38 -10.73
CA PRO A 169 -3.54 -14.68 -10.25
C PRO A 169 -2.42 -15.38 -9.45
N ASP A 170 -2.81 -16.10 -8.41
CA ASP A 170 -1.93 -16.74 -7.42
C ASP A 170 -1.12 -15.79 -6.51
N SER A 171 -1.25 -14.46 -6.60
CA SER A 171 -0.69 -13.57 -5.58
C SER A 171 -1.32 -13.86 -4.21
N PRO A 172 -0.53 -13.84 -3.12
CA PRO A 172 -1.01 -14.14 -1.78
C PRO A 172 -1.90 -13.03 -1.20
N VAL A 173 -2.85 -13.45 -0.34
CA VAL A 173 -3.68 -12.58 0.49
C VAL A 173 -3.30 -12.79 1.95
N PHE A 174 -2.96 -11.70 2.64
CA PHE A 174 -2.45 -11.70 4.00
C PHE A 174 -3.44 -11.14 5.01
N TYR A 175 -3.36 -11.66 6.23
CA TYR A 175 -3.94 -11.07 7.43
C TYR A 175 -2.89 -11.04 8.52
N LYS A 176 -2.51 -9.85 9.00
CA LYS A 176 -1.42 -9.67 9.98
C LYS A 176 -0.13 -10.39 9.55
N ASN A 177 0.27 -10.22 8.29
CA ASN A 177 1.42 -10.90 7.65
C ASN A 177 1.35 -12.44 7.57
N ILE A 178 0.21 -13.07 7.87
CA ILE A 178 0.02 -14.52 7.67
C ILE A 178 -0.72 -14.71 6.34
N GLU A 179 -0.22 -15.58 5.47
CA GLU A 179 -0.93 -15.95 4.24
C GLU A 179 -2.21 -16.72 4.60
N VAL A 180 -3.34 -16.20 4.14
CA VAL A 180 -4.68 -16.73 4.45
C VAL A 180 -5.50 -17.09 3.22
N GLY A 181 -4.98 -16.82 2.03
CA GLY A 181 -5.64 -17.09 0.77
C GLY A 181 -4.85 -16.58 -0.41
N THR A 182 -5.45 -16.66 -1.60
CA THR A 182 -4.82 -16.26 -2.86
C THR A 182 -5.79 -15.52 -3.77
N ILE A 183 -5.26 -14.77 -4.72
CA ILE A 183 -6.04 -14.21 -5.82
C ILE A 183 -6.36 -15.33 -6.81
N SER A 184 -7.66 -15.54 -7.05
CA SER A 184 -8.15 -16.55 -7.99
C SER A 184 -8.30 -16.00 -9.40
N LYS A 185 -8.76 -14.74 -9.56
CA LYS A 185 -9.03 -14.13 -10.87
C LYS A 185 -8.95 -12.61 -10.79
N VAL A 186 -8.50 -11.98 -11.88
CA VAL A 186 -8.55 -10.53 -12.09
C VAL A 186 -9.30 -10.28 -13.41
N GLU A 187 -10.32 -9.43 -13.39
CA GLU A 187 -11.16 -9.09 -14.53
C GLU A 187 -11.30 -7.58 -14.67
N LEU A 188 -11.21 -7.08 -15.90
CA LEU A 188 -11.54 -5.70 -16.22
C LEU A 188 -13.00 -5.64 -16.68
N ASN A 189 -13.77 -4.75 -16.08
CA ASN A 189 -15.16 -4.46 -16.45
C ASN A 189 -15.21 -3.39 -17.56
N ASP A 190 -16.35 -3.28 -18.25
CA ASP A 190 -16.58 -2.32 -19.33
C ASP A 190 -16.46 -0.85 -18.89
N ASP A 191 -16.69 -0.57 -17.60
CA ASP A 191 -16.56 0.76 -16.99
C ASP A 191 -15.11 1.09 -16.55
N MET A 192 -14.13 0.31 -17.01
CA MET A 192 -12.70 0.38 -16.65
C MET A 192 -12.41 0.09 -15.16
N SER A 193 -13.40 -0.36 -14.38
CA SER A 193 -13.15 -0.88 -13.03
C SER A 193 -12.62 -2.32 -13.10
N MET A 194 -11.85 -2.72 -12.10
CA MET A 194 -11.34 -4.09 -11.99
C MET A 194 -12.05 -4.85 -10.86
N ASN A 195 -12.51 -6.06 -11.18
CA ASN A 195 -12.98 -7.04 -10.21
C ASN A 195 -11.85 -8.04 -9.92
N ILE A 196 -11.50 -8.18 -8.65
CA ILE A 196 -10.49 -9.14 -8.19
C ILE A 196 -11.18 -10.15 -7.31
N THR A 197 -11.16 -11.42 -7.72
CA THR A 197 -11.74 -12.51 -6.95
C THR A 197 -10.65 -13.15 -6.11
N ILE A 198 -10.82 -13.15 -4.78
CA ILE A 198 -9.91 -13.79 -3.82
C ILE A 198 -10.55 -15.06 -3.27
N LEU A 199 -9.74 -16.07 -3.02
CA LEU A 199 -10.11 -17.30 -2.33
C LEU A 199 -9.47 -17.31 -0.95
N ILE A 200 -10.28 -17.32 0.11
CA ILE A 200 -9.82 -17.37 1.49
C ILE A 200 -10.08 -18.75 2.06
N GLU A 201 -9.08 -19.37 2.69
CA GLU A 201 -9.24 -20.70 3.27
C GLU A 201 -10.33 -20.70 4.37
N SER A 202 -11.13 -21.78 4.46
CA SER A 202 -12.25 -21.88 5.40
C SER A 202 -11.86 -21.51 6.85
N LYS A 203 -10.67 -21.91 7.30
CA LYS A 203 -10.18 -21.64 8.67
C LYS A 203 -9.98 -20.16 8.98
N TYR A 204 -9.83 -19.31 7.95
CA TYR A 204 -9.59 -17.88 8.08
C TYR A 204 -10.83 -17.02 7.76
N THR A 205 -11.92 -17.62 7.27
CA THR A 205 -13.15 -16.91 6.90
C THR A 205 -13.74 -16.08 8.05
N LYS A 206 -13.59 -16.55 9.30
CA LYS A 206 -14.01 -15.84 10.52
C LYS A 206 -13.32 -14.50 10.76
N TYR A 207 -12.21 -14.22 10.06
CA TYR A 207 -11.51 -12.94 10.17
C TYR A 207 -12.02 -11.90 9.17
N ILE A 208 -12.95 -12.26 8.30
CA ILE A 208 -13.54 -11.36 7.30
C ILE A 208 -14.99 -11.09 7.68
N ASN A 209 -15.35 -9.81 7.74
CA ASN A 209 -16.72 -9.35 7.91
C ASN A 209 -16.97 -8.11 7.03
N ILE A 210 -18.16 -7.52 7.09
CA ILE A 210 -18.51 -6.35 6.27
C ILE A 210 -17.60 -5.13 6.49
N SER A 211 -16.91 -5.05 7.63
CA SER A 211 -15.97 -3.97 7.97
C SER A 211 -14.56 -4.20 7.46
N SER A 212 -14.28 -5.37 6.87
CA SER A 212 -12.95 -5.70 6.35
C SER A 212 -12.55 -4.73 5.26
N LYS A 213 -11.34 -4.18 5.38
CA LYS A 213 -10.73 -3.30 4.38
C LYS A 213 -9.52 -3.97 3.78
N PHE A 214 -9.44 -4.01 2.46
CA PHE A 214 -8.37 -4.67 1.70
C PHE A 214 -7.49 -3.63 1.03
N TRP A 215 -6.17 -3.78 1.08
CA TRP A 215 -5.22 -2.92 0.38
C TRP A 215 -4.12 -3.72 -0.30
N ILE A 216 -3.42 -3.08 -1.24
CA ILE A 216 -2.21 -3.63 -1.86
C ILE A 216 -1.10 -3.66 -0.81
N LYS A 217 -0.50 -4.84 -0.60
CA LYS A 217 0.63 -5.00 0.31
C LYS A 217 1.88 -4.40 -0.35
N SER A 218 2.32 -3.24 0.14
CA SER A 218 3.53 -2.58 -0.33
C SER A 218 4.79 -3.19 0.29
N ALA A 219 5.89 -3.16 -0.48
CA ALA A 219 7.22 -3.56 -0.01
C ALA A 219 7.74 -2.69 1.12
N VAL A 220 7.40 -1.40 1.05
CA VAL A 220 7.81 -0.37 2.00
C VAL A 220 6.54 0.38 2.38
N ASP A 221 6.18 0.34 3.66
CA ASP A 221 5.11 1.14 4.23
C ASP A 221 5.74 2.21 5.13
N ILE A 222 5.65 3.47 4.69
CA ILE A 222 6.22 4.63 5.38
C ILE A 222 5.06 5.41 5.98
N ASN A 223 4.97 5.38 7.31
CA ASN A 223 3.95 6.10 8.04
C ASN A 223 4.56 7.16 8.95
N PHE A 224 3.94 8.33 8.96
CA PHE A 224 4.29 9.42 9.86
C PHE A 224 3.14 9.60 10.84
N GLU A 225 3.33 9.14 12.08
CA GLU A 225 2.30 9.17 13.11
C GLU A 225 2.89 9.78 14.39
N ASN A 226 2.20 10.76 14.98
CA ASN A 226 2.63 11.45 16.21
C ASN A 226 4.05 12.03 16.15
N SER A 227 4.45 12.56 14.99
CA SER A 227 5.82 13.06 14.72
C SER A 227 6.92 11.99 14.71
N ASN A 228 6.57 10.70 14.79
CA ASN A 228 7.51 9.59 14.66
C ASN A 228 7.46 9.02 13.24
N PHE A 229 8.64 8.73 12.68
CA PHE A 229 8.80 8.13 11.37
C PHE A 229 8.90 6.61 11.53
N ASN A 230 7.88 5.88 11.08
CA ASN A 230 7.84 4.43 11.14
C ASN A 230 7.98 3.87 9.71
N ILE A 231 9.04 3.08 9.48
CA ILE A 231 9.26 2.34 8.23
C ILE A 231 9.00 0.87 8.52
N ASN A 232 7.99 0.30 7.88
CA ASN A 232 7.78 -1.15 7.88
C ASN A 232 8.25 -1.70 6.54
N LEU A 233 9.19 -2.63 6.59
CA LEU A 233 9.69 -3.35 5.41
C LEU A 233 9.08 -4.75 5.38
N ALA A 234 8.40 -5.10 4.29
CA ALA A 234 7.95 -6.46 4.08
C ALA A 234 9.15 -7.37 3.73
N PRO A 235 9.11 -8.68 4.06
CA PRO A 235 10.14 -9.63 3.63
C PRO A 235 10.28 -9.65 2.10
N LEU A 236 11.51 -9.61 1.57
CA LEU A 236 11.78 -9.54 0.12
C LEU A 236 11.13 -10.67 -0.69
N GLY A 237 10.97 -11.87 -0.12
CA GLY A 237 10.32 -13.00 -0.79
C GLY A 237 8.85 -12.75 -1.13
N ASP A 238 8.12 -11.99 -0.29
CA ASP A 238 6.70 -11.70 -0.47
C ASP A 238 6.45 -10.58 -1.51
N ILE A 239 7.48 -9.76 -1.79
CA ILE A 239 7.37 -8.51 -2.55
C ILE A 239 7.32 -8.74 -4.06
N LEU A 240 8.02 -9.78 -4.55
CA LEU A 240 8.24 -9.97 -5.98
C LEU A 240 6.97 -10.31 -6.78
N LYS A 241 5.94 -10.86 -6.13
CA LYS A 241 4.65 -11.22 -6.75
C LYS A 241 3.53 -10.22 -6.49
N GLY A 242 3.80 -9.20 -5.68
CA GLY A 242 2.75 -8.40 -5.06
C GLY A 242 1.83 -9.24 -4.16
N GLY A 243 0.90 -8.58 -3.50
CA GLY A 243 -0.06 -9.26 -2.64
C GLY A 243 -1.12 -8.31 -2.12
N LEU A 244 -2.12 -8.87 -1.47
CA LEU A 244 -3.16 -8.11 -0.79
C LEU A 244 -3.05 -8.32 0.71
N GLU A 245 -3.39 -7.32 1.49
CA GLU A 245 -3.55 -7.47 2.94
C GLU A 245 -4.89 -6.87 3.35
N PHE A 246 -5.49 -7.41 4.41
CA PHE A 246 -6.68 -6.83 5.00
C PHE A 246 -6.59 -6.68 6.51
N SER A 247 -7.43 -5.79 7.04
CA SER A 247 -7.78 -5.76 8.46
C SER A 247 -9.28 -5.65 8.63
N THR A 248 -9.73 -6.08 9.79
CA THR A 248 -11.14 -6.18 10.15
C THR A 248 -11.34 -5.54 11.51
N ASN A 249 -12.43 -4.78 11.66
CA ASN A 249 -12.83 -4.25 12.95
C ASN A 249 -13.85 -5.20 13.61
N PHE A 250 -13.40 -5.90 14.65
CA PHE A 250 -14.21 -6.90 15.36
C PHE A 250 -15.25 -6.29 16.31
N LYS A 251 -15.31 -4.96 16.45
CA LYS A 251 -16.32 -4.28 17.29
C LYS A 251 -17.70 -4.21 16.63
N ILE A 252 -17.81 -4.55 15.34
CA ILE A 252 -19.08 -4.60 14.60
C ILE A 252 -19.58 -6.05 14.69
N GLU A 253 -20.79 -6.23 15.22
CA GLU A 253 -21.44 -7.54 15.40
C GLU A 253 -21.46 -8.36 14.10
N ASP A 254 -21.51 -9.69 14.23
CA ASP A 254 -21.47 -10.73 13.18
C ASP A 254 -22.63 -10.61 12.16
N ILE A 255 -22.63 -9.55 11.35
CA ILE A 255 -23.52 -9.42 10.19
C ILE A 255 -22.94 -10.32 9.09
N LYS A 256 -23.72 -11.32 8.68
CA LYS A 256 -23.38 -12.19 7.55
C LYS A 256 -23.18 -11.34 6.29
N ILE A 257 -22.03 -11.52 5.63
CA ILE A 257 -21.70 -10.85 4.37
C ILE A 257 -22.70 -11.33 3.29
N PRO A 258 -23.43 -10.41 2.62
CA PRO A 258 -24.27 -10.78 1.48
C PRO A 258 -23.47 -11.46 0.36
N LYS A 259 -24.08 -12.38 -0.38
CA LYS A 259 -23.38 -13.11 -1.47
C LYS A 259 -22.80 -12.19 -2.55
N ASP A 260 -23.45 -11.07 -2.82
CA ASP A 260 -23.04 -10.10 -3.85
C ASP A 260 -22.25 -8.92 -3.28
N TYR A 261 -21.78 -9.03 -2.04
CA TYR A 261 -21.03 -7.96 -1.39
C TYR A 261 -19.66 -7.80 -2.06
N ARG A 262 -19.34 -6.57 -2.45
CA ARG A 262 -18.08 -6.20 -3.09
C ARG A 262 -17.29 -5.32 -2.14
N PHE A 263 -16.10 -5.77 -1.77
CA PHE A 263 -15.17 -4.96 -0.98
C PHE A 263 -14.45 -3.95 -1.87
N THR A 264 -14.04 -2.83 -1.31
CA THR A 264 -13.16 -1.88 -2.00
C THR A 264 -11.71 -2.28 -1.78
N LEU A 265 -10.92 -2.34 -2.86
CA LEU A 265 -9.48 -2.49 -2.80
C LEU A 265 -8.80 -1.12 -2.80
N TYR A 266 -8.14 -0.77 -1.68
CA TYR A 266 -7.39 0.46 -1.49
C TYR A 266 -5.95 0.33 -1.99
N GLN A 267 -5.33 1.45 -2.39
CA GLN A 267 -3.93 1.45 -2.84
C GLN A 267 -2.93 1.19 -1.71
N SER A 268 -3.28 1.54 -0.48
CA SER A 268 -2.41 1.38 0.69
C SER A 268 -3.21 1.28 1.98
N ARG A 269 -2.55 0.85 3.06
CA ARG A 269 -3.13 0.82 4.39
C ARG A 269 -3.60 2.20 4.83
N SER A 270 -2.80 3.24 4.62
CA SER A 270 -3.11 4.62 5.00
C SER A 270 -4.35 5.13 4.24
N ALA A 271 -4.48 4.81 2.95
CA ALA A 271 -5.68 5.11 2.17
C ALA A 271 -6.94 4.41 2.73
N SER A 272 -6.80 3.20 3.27
CA SER A 272 -7.91 2.48 3.91
C SER A 272 -8.33 3.08 5.26
N LEU A 273 -7.42 3.75 5.96
CA LEU A 273 -7.67 4.33 7.29
C LEU A 273 -8.35 5.71 7.23
N ASN A 274 -8.30 6.39 6.07
CA ASN A 274 -9.01 7.64 5.88
C ASN A 274 -10.52 7.45 6.14
N LYS A 275 -11.09 8.28 7.02
CA LYS A 275 -12.52 8.25 7.34
C LYS A 275 -13.30 8.86 6.17
N LYS A 276 -13.74 7.99 5.25
CA LYS A 276 -14.75 8.35 4.24
C LYS A 276 -16.11 8.46 4.93
N LEU A 277 -16.74 9.62 4.85
CA LEU A 277 -18.12 9.83 5.28
C LEU A 277 -19.06 9.56 4.12
N GLY A 278 -20.21 8.98 4.46
CA GLY A 278 -21.27 8.65 3.52
C GLY A 278 -21.53 7.15 3.38
N VAL A 279 -22.69 6.79 2.84
CA VAL A 279 -23.19 5.41 2.73
C VAL A 279 -23.09 4.84 1.31
N GLY A 280 -22.61 5.60 0.34
CA GLY A 280 -22.41 5.19 -1.06
C GLY A 280 -23.71 5.05 -1.88
N GLY A 281 -23.61 4.46 -3.07
CA GLY A 281 -24.79 4.18 -3.93
C GLY A 281 -25.49 5.44 -4.46
N ASN A 282 -26.82 5.49 -4.34
CA ASN A 282 -27.65 6.56 -4.93
C ASN A 282 -27.44 7.96 -4.32
N TYR A 283 -26.71 8.05 -3.21
CA TYR A 283 -26.36 9.30 -2.53
C TYR A 283 -25.13 9.98 -3.15
N ILE A 284 -24.40 9.27 -4.02
CA ILE A 284 -23.28 9.85 -4.78
C ILE A 284 -23.86 10.70 -5.91
N LYS A 285 -23.54 12.00 -5.88
CA LYS A 285 -23.91 12.95 -6.93
C LYS A 285 -22.67 13.47 -7.65
N LYS A 286 -22.82 13.77 -8.94
CA LYS A 286 -21.75 14.28 -9.79
C LYS A 286 -21.75 15.81 -9.76
N PHE A 287 -20.58 16.38 -9.53
CA PHE A 287 -20.39 17.83 -9.49
C PHE A 287 -19.28 18.27 -10.43
N ILE A 288 -19.45 19.45 -11.02
CA ILE A 288 -18.45 20.15 -11.80
C ILE A 288 -17.94 21.31 -10.94
N MET A 289 -16.62 21.42 -10.80
CA MET A 289 -15.95 22.54 -10.12
C MET A 289 -15.00 23.22 -11.09
N GLU A 290 -15.16 24.53 -11.26
CA GLU A 290 -14.29 25.32 -12.13
C GLU A 290 -13.40 26.22 -11.28
N PHE A 291 -12.10 26.16 -11.53
CA PHE A 291 -11.12 26.95 -10.78
C PHE A 291 -10.22 27.76 -11.70
N ASP A 292 -9.87 28.96 -11.23
CA ASP A 292 -8.93 29.89 -11.87
C ASP A 292 -7.50 29.79 -11.31
N ASP A 293 -7.29 28.93 -10.30
CA ASP A 293 -6.02 28.78 -9.59
C ASP A 293 -5.09 27.76 -10.28
N LYS A 294 -3.79 27.81 -9.96
CA LYS A 294 -2.80 26.88 -10.52
C LYS A 294 -2.96 25.49 -9.90
N MET A 295 -3.36 24.50 -10.70
CA MET A 295 -3.62 23.12 -10.25
C MET A 295 -2.76 22.08 -10.95
N SER A 296 -1.53 22.43 -11.35
CA SER A 296 -0.65 21.52 -12.10
C SER A 296 -0.30 20.20 -11.38
N HIS A 297 -0.56 20.11 -10.07
CA HIS A 297 -0.27 18.93 -9.24
C HIS A 297 -1.54 18.20 -8.76
N ILE A 298 -2.72 18.57 -9.28
CA ILE A 298 -3.94 17.85 -8.96
C ILE A 298 -3.94 16.54 -9.74
N ASN A 299 -4.19 15.45 -9.02
CA ASN A 299 -4.25 14.12 -9.61
C ASN A 299 -5.70 13.69 -9.76
N GLN A 300 -5.97 12.85 -10.76
CA GLN A 300 -7.23 12.14 -10.83
C GLN A 300 -7.41 11.35 -9.53
N TYR A 301 -8.62 11.33 -8.99
CA TYR A 301 -8.96 10.76 -7.69
C TYR A 301 -8.38 11.48 -6.48
N ALA A 302 -7.98 12.75 -6.63
CA ALA A 302 -7.73 13.61 -5.47
C ALA A 302 -8.96 13.64 -4.56
N SER A 303 -8.70 13.60 -3.25
CA SER A 303 -9.75 13.57 -2.23
C SER A 303 -10.52 14.89 -2.20
N ILE A 304 -11.83 14.81 -1.97
CA ILE A 304 -12.66 15.96 -1.60
C ILE A 304 -12.99 15.83 -0.12
N LYS A 305 -12.64 16.84 0.68
CA LYS A 305 -12.77 16.80 2.13
C LYS A 305 -13.73 17.87 2.65
N PHE A 306 -14.39 17.54 3.75
CA PHE A 306 -15.18 18.47 4.56
C PHE A 306 -14.86 18.21 6.03
N ASN A 307 -14.39 19.23 6.76
CA ASN A 307 -13.93 19.09 8.15
C ASN A 307 -12.94 17.92 8.36
N ASP A 308 -11.94 17.78 7.48
CA ASP A 308 -10.94 16.69 7.46
C ASP A 308 -11.46 15.28 7.11
N TYR A 309 -12.76 15.11 6.88
CA TYR A 309 -13.33 13.84 6.43
C TYR A 309 -13.44 13.79 4.91
N ILE A 310 -13.14 12.64 4.32
CA ILE A 310 -13.31 12.46 2.86
C ILE A 310 -14.80 12.28 2.58
N VAL A 311 -15.35 13.17 1.75
CA VAL A 311 -16.76 13.14 1.33
C VAL A 311 -16.91 12.86 -0.17
N GLY A 312 -15.81 12.87 -0.91
CA GLY A 312 -15.85 12.69 -2.37
C GLY A 312 -14.47 12.52 -2.99
N GLU A 313 -14.44 12.47 -4.31
CA GLU A 313 -13.22 12.33 -5.10
C GLU A 313 -13.35 13.02 -6.47
N VAL A 314 -12.21 13.44 -7.02
CA VAL A 314 -12.09 13.96 -8.39
C VAL A 314 -12.13 12.79 -9.37
N THR A 315 -13.04 12.80 -10.33
CA THR A 315 -13.16 11.73 -11.34
C THR A 315 -12.47 12.07 -12.65
N ASN A 316 -12.49 13.33 -13.08
CA ASN A 316 -11.81 13.79 -14.29
C ASN A 316 -11.24 15.21 -14.10
N ILE A 317 -10.19 15.54 -14.84
CA ILE A 317 -9.52 16.85 -14.82
C ILE A 317 -9.35 17.33 -16.26
N ASP A 318 -9.99 18.44 -16.59
CA ASP A 318 -9.83 19.10 -17.89
C ASP A 318 -9.19 20.47 -17.72
N PHE A 319 -8.32 20.84 -18.65
CA PHE A 319 -7.66 22.14 -18.70
C PHE A 319 -8.09 22.86 -19.98
N ASN A 320 -8.60 24.08 -19.85
CA ASN A 320 -8.99 24.90 -20.99
C ASN A 320 -8.28 26.25 -20.94
N TYR A 321 -7.72 26.68 -22.07
CA TYR A 321 -7.16 28.02 -22.19
C TYR A 321 -8.26 29.03 -22.51
N ASP A 322 -8.54 29.92 -21.56
CA ASP A 322 -9.46 31.03 -21.77
C ASP A 322 -8.74 32.17 -22.50
N ILE A 323 -9.14 32.43 -23.74
CA ILE A 323 -8.56 33.46 -24.60
C ILE A 323 -8.81 34.88 -24.04
N LYS A 324 -9.95 35.12 -23.38
CA LYS A 324 -10.31 36.44 -22.85
C LYS A 324 -9.47 36.77 -21.62
N ASP A 325 -9.38 35.82 -20.70
CA ASP A 325 -8.65 35.98 -19.44
C ASP A 325 -7.15 35.68 -19.57
N LYS A 326 -6.71 35.15 -20.73
CA LYS A 326 -5.34 34.70 -21.04
C LYS A 326 -4.79 33.75 -19.97
N LYS A 327 -5.63 32.85 -19.46
CA LYS A 327 -5.33 31.93 -18.35
C LYS A 327 -5.82 30.52 -18.66
N ILE A 328 -5.16 29.54 -18.06
CA ILE A 328 -5.67 28.17 -18.02
C ILE A 328 -6.70 28.10 -16.91
N LYS A 329 -7.94 27.74 -17.25
CA LYS A 329 -9.00 27.36 -16.31
C LYS A 329 -8.99 25.85 -16.15
N THR A 330 -9.12 25.39 -14.92
CA THR A 330 -9.19 23.96 -14.60
C THR A 330 -10.64 23.62 -14.28
N ARG A 331 -11.19 22.64 -15.00
CA ARG A 331 -12.49 22.06 -14.73
C ARG A 331 -12.29 20.67 -14.14
N LEU A 332 -12.87 20.44 -12.97
CA LEU A 332 -12.88 19.15 -12.30
C LEU A 332 -14.28 18.55 -12.39
N ASP A 333 -14.38 17.35 -12.96
CA ASP A 333 -15.56 16.52 -12.73
C ASP A 333 -15.31 15.69 -11.47
N THR A 334 -16.30 15.65 -10.59
CA THR A 334 -16.15 15.15 -9.22
C THR A 334 -17.37 14.36 -8.79
N THR A 335 -17.19 13.52 -7.78
CA THR A 335 -18.29 12.84 -7.09
C THR A 335 -18.25 13.15 -5.61
N ILE A 336 -19.41 13.47 -5.03
CA ILE A 336 -19.56 13.71 -3.59
C ILE A 336 -20.70 12.83 -3.07
N ASP A 337 -20.43 12.13 -1.98
CA ASP A 337 -21.45 11.41 -1.23
C ASP A 337 -22.23 12.39 -0.35
N THR A 338 -23.41 12.76 -0.84
CA THR A 338 -24.24 13.77 -0.19
C THR A 338 -24.81 13.30 1.15
N SER A 339 -24.81 11.99 1.43
CA SER A 339 -25.26 11.47 2.72
C SER A 339 -24.34 11.87 3.89
N ALA A 340 -23.10 12.29 3.60
CA ALA A 340 -22.20 12.90 4.58
C ALA A 340 -22.77 14.18 5.23
N PHE A 341 -23.72 14.84 4.56
CA PHE A 341 -24.39 16.06 5.02
C PHE A 341 -25.79 15.78 5.61
N TYR A 342 -26.15 14.51 5.84
CA TYR A 342 -27.41 14.16 6.47
C TYR A 342 -27.42 14.53 7.96
N ASP A 343 -28.39 15.34 8.38
CA ASP A 343 -28.61 15.67 9.78
C ASP A 343 -29.70 14.77 10.36
N LYS A 344 -29.33 13.93 11.34
CA LYS A 344 -30.26 12.99 12.01
C LYS A 344 -31.40 13.71 12.75
N ASN A 345 -31.21 14.98 13.11
CA ASN A 345 -32.21 15.80 13.79
C ASN A 345 -33.20 16.44 12.82
N ILE A 346 -32.87 16.56 11.53
CA ILE A 346 -33.71 17.16 10.48
C ILE A 346 -34.11 16.07 9.48
N ARG A 347 -35.02 15.19 9.90
CA ARG A 347 -35.38 13.97 9.15
C ARG A 347 -36.05 14.19 7.79
N TYR A 348 -36.55 15.40 7.51
CA TYR A 348 -37.29 15.71 6.28
C TYR A 348 -36.43 16.30 5.16
N LYS A 349 -35.12 16.51 5.38
CA LYS A 349 -34.19 16.96 4.35
C LYS A 349 -33.22 15.86 3.98
N SER A 350 -33.02 15.64 2.68
CA SER A 350 -31.97 14.74 2.22
C SER A 350 -30.59 15.35 2.51
N GLY A 351 -29.55 14.52 2.56
CA GLY A 351 -28.17 15.02 2.67
C GLY A 351 -27.81 15.99 1.53
N PHE A 352 -28.39 15.79 0.34
CA PHE A 352 -28.20 16.71 -0.78
C PHE A 352 -28.88 18.08 -0.57
N ASP A 353 -30.05 18.13 0.05
CA ASP A 353 -30.72 19.38 0.39
C ASP A 353 -29.94 20.16 1.46
N ASN A 354 -29.40 19.46 2.45
CA ASN A 354 -28.51 20.05 3.45
C ASN A 354 -27.22 20.57 2.83
N LEU A 355 -26.64 19.85 1.85
CA LEU A 355 -25.48 20.33 1.09
C LEU A 355 -25.81 21.61 0.30
N LYS A 356 -26.98 21.68 -0.34
CA LYS A 356 -27.46 22.91 -1.01
C LYS A 356 -27.58 24.06 -0.02
N ASP A 357 -28.11 23.82 1.17
CA ASP A 357 -28.25 24.85 2.20
C ASP A 357 -26.90 25.27 2.81
N ALA A 358 -25.95 24.34 2.95
CA ALA A 358 -24.58 24.66 3.33
C ALA A 358 -23.91 25.57 2.28
N VAL A 359 -24.09 25.28 0.99
CA VAL A 359 -23.61 26.13 -0.12
C VAL A 359 -24.25 27.52 -0.08
N LYS A 360 -25.58 27.61 0.14
CA LYS A 360 -26.25 28.90 0.34
C LYS A 360 -25.70 29.69 1.54
N SER A 361 -25.23 28.97 2.55
CA SER A 361 -24.65 29.54 3.78
C SER A 361 -23.15 29.84 3.66
N GLY A 362 -22.54 29.63 2.48
CA GLY A 362 -21.16 30.02 2.19
C GLY A 362 -20.16 28.88 2.06
N LEU A 363 -20.60 27.62 1.98
CA LEU A 363 -19.72 26.49 1.68
C LEU A 363 -19.20 26.61 0.25
N ARG A 364 -17.88 26.57 0.07
CA ARG A 364 -17.20 26.66 -1.23
C ARG A 364 -16.12 25.59 -1.33
N ALA A 365 -15.86 25.15 -2.55
CA ALA A 365 -14.69 24.32 -2.84
C ALA A 365 -13.46 25.20 -3.03
N ARG A 366 -12.35 24.86 -2.39
CA ARG A 366 -11.03 25.48 -2.58
C ARG A 366 -9.97 24.39 -2.72
N VAL A 367 -8.81 24.77 -3.22
CA VAL A 367 -7.65 23.86 -3.25
C VAL A 367 -6.82 24.05 -2.01
N ASP A 368 -6.40 22.93 -1.42
CA ASP A 368 -5.47 22.89 -0.29
C ASP A 368 -4.46 21.74 -0.49
N SER A 369 -3.43 21.65 0.36
CA SER A 369 -2.37 20.64 0.25
C SER A 369 -2.28 19.75 1.49
N GLU A 370 -2.23 18.43 1.28
CA GLU A 370 -2.10 17.46 2.37
C GLU A 370 -0.68 17.43 2.94
N ASN A 371 0.32 17.71 2.11
CA ASN A 371 1.72 17.56 2.50
C ASN A 371 2.60 18.62 1.81
N PRO A 372 3.27 19.50 2.58
CA PRO A 372 4.14 20.55 2.03
C PRO A 372 5.40 20.00 1.32
N ILE A 373 5.71 18.71 1.48
CA ILE A 373 6.89 18.07 0.88
C ILE A 373 6.56 17.45 -0.48
N THR A 374 5.44 16.72 -0.59
CA THR A 374 5.06 16.05 -1.84
C THR A 374 4.27 16.97 -2.78
N ASN A 375 3.83 18.14 -2.28
CA ASN A 375 3.02 19.11 -3.00
C ASN A 375 1.72 18.51 -3.56
N THR A 376 1.23 17.42 -2.96
CA THR A 376 -0.03 16.78 -3.33
C THR A 376 -1.17 17.69 -2.88
N ILE A 377 -2.06 18.02 -3.82
CA ILE A 377 -3.23 18.89 -3.56
C ILE A 377 -4.53 18.10 -3.52
N PHE A 378 -5.47 18.57 -2.70
CA PHE A 378 -6.82 18.04 -2.52
C PHE A 378 -7.84 19.18 -2.57
N ILE A 379 -9.13 18.83 -2.69
CA ILE A 379 -10.21 19.82 -2.66
C ILE A 379 -10.78 19.88 -1.25
N ASP A 380 -10.74 21.05 -0.63
CA ASP A 380 -11.32 21.32 0.66
C ASP A 380 -12.66 22.05 0.50
N LEU A 381 -13.70 21.55 1.17
CA LEU A 381 -15.00 22.20 1.27
C LEU A 381 -15.04 22.97 2.58
N ASP A 382 -14.96 24.30 2.52
CA ASP A 382 -14.92 25.15 3.71
C ASP A 382 -15.86 26.36 3.59
N PHE A 383 -16.29 26.90 4.73
CA PHE A 383 -17.17 28.05 4.82
C PHE A 383 -16.38 29.36 4.69
N VAL A 384 -16.69 30.14 3.65
CA VAL A 384 -16.05 31.43 3.40
C VAL A 384 -16.84 32.55 4.10
N LYS A 385 -16.24 33.15 5.14
CA LYS A 385 -16.88 34.15 6.03
C LYS A 385 -17.29 35.47 5.39
N ASN A 386 -16.98 35.72 4.11
CA ASN A 386 -17.16 37.04 3.47
C ASN A 386 -17.60 36.97 2.00
N ASP A 387 -18.28 35.89 1.61
CA ASP A 387 -18.86 35.80 0.26
C ASP A 387 -20.21 36.55 0.21
N LYS A 388 -20.22 37.70 -0.45
CA LYS A 388 -21.43 38.53 -0.60
C LYS A 388 -22.38 37.99 -1.68
N ASN A 389 -21.96 36.98 -2.45
CA ASN A 389 -22.78 36.39 -3.50
C ASN A 389 -23.35 35.04 -3.03
N ARG A 390 -24.68 34.98 -2.91
CA ARG A 390 -25.41 33.73 -2.69
C ARG A 390 -25.37 32.89 -3.96
N THR A 391 -24.26 32.22 -4.24
CA THR A 391 -24.20 31.22 -5.30
C THR A 391 -24.97 29.98 -4.86
N ILE A 392 -25.77 29.44 -5.79
CA ILE A 392 -26.48 28.19 -5.64
C ILE A 392 -25.77 27.13 -6.47
N ILE A 393 -25.96 25.86 -6.12
CA ILE A 393 -25.58 24.75 -6.99
C ILE A 393 -26.45 24.85 -8.25
N ALA A 394 -25.85 25.20 -9.39
CA ALA A 394 -26.55 25.27 -10.67
C ALA A 394 -26.65 23.86 -11.27
N GLU A 395 -27.77 23.56 -11.93
CA GLU A 395 -28.02 22.25 -12.53
C GLU A 395 -27.90 22.35 -14.05
N THR A 396 -27.06 21.51 -14.64
CA THR A 396 -26.84 21.45 -16.09
C THR A 396 -26.71 19.99 -16.50
N ASN A 397 -27.66 19.49 -17.31
CA ASN A 397 -27.65 18.16 -17.94
C ASN A 397 -27.07 17.04 -17.04
N ASN A 398 -27.80 16.70 -15.98
CA ASN A 398 -27.47 15.61 -15.05
C ASN A 398 -26.21 15.81 -14.16
N ASN A 399 -25.59 17.00 -14.19
CA ASN A 399 -24.46 17.39 -13.35
C ASN A 399 -24.75 18.70 -12.59
N PHE A 400 -24.09 18.86 -11.44
CA PHE A 400 -24.26 20.01 -10.56
C PHE A 400 -23.01 20.88 -10.51
N ILE A 401 -23.11 22.19 -10.76
CA ILE A 401 -21.98 23.11 -10.63
C ILE A 401 -21.81 23.46 -9.16
N PHE A 402 -20.69 23.06 -8.56
CA PHE A 402 -20.36 23.38 -7.18
C PHE A 402 -19.51 24.66 -7.13
N PRO A 403 -19.91 25.67 -6.34
CA PRO A 403 -19.23 26.95 -6.35
C PRO A 403 -17.84 26.84 -5.72
N THR A 404 -16.86 27.39 -6.43
CA THR A 404 -15.47 27.44 -6.01
C THR A 404 -15.15 28.80 -5.40
N TYR A 405 -14.11 28.86 -4.59
CA TYR A 405 -13.58 30.10 -4.04
C TYR A 405 -12.13 30.26 -4.43
N ARG A 406 -11.82 31.40 -5.06
CA ARG A 406 -10.46 31.77 -5.42
C ARG A 406 -9.72 32.28 -4.20
N GLN A 407 -8.58 31.67 -3.90
CA GLN A 407 -7.75 32.15 -2.80
C GLN A 407 -7.06 33.46 -3.18
N LYS A 408 -7.30 34.52 -2.38
CA LYS A 408 -6.55 35.79 -2.52
C LYS A 408 -5.11 35.59 -2.04
N GLU A 409 -4.19 36.39 -2.58
CA GLU A 409 -2.78 36.40 -2.19
C GLU A 409 -2.61 36.27 -0.67
N SER A 410 -1.75 35.35 -0.23
CA SER A 410 -1.46 35.08 1.19
C SER A 410 -1.24 36.39 1.96
N GLU A 411 -1.97 36.60 3.06
CA GLU A 411 -1.72 37.73 3.96
C GLU A 411 -0.29 37.69 4.49
N MET A 412 0.28 36.47 4.60
CA MET A 412 1.67 36.25 4.93
C MET A 412 2.60 36.82 3.84
N MET A 413 2.39 36.49 2.56
CA MET A 413 3.18 37.07 1.46
C MET A 413 2.99 38.58 1.34
N LYS A 414 1.78 39.09 1.58
CA LYS A 414 1.51 40.52 1.66
C LYS A 414 2.34 41.19 2.76
N ASN A 415 2.39 40.62 3.97
CA ASN A 415 3.18 41.14 5.07
C ASN A 415 4.70 41.07 4.80
N LEU A 416 5.16 40.04 4.09
CA LEU A 416 6.56 39.93 3.64
C LEU A 416 6.90 41.03 2.62
N ASN A 417 6.03 41.27 1.64
CA ASN A 417 6.19 42.32 0.63
C ASN A 417 6.18 43.72 1.27
N ILE A 418 5.29 43.97 2.23
CA ILE A 418 5.28 45.23 3.00
C ILE A 418 6.62 45.42 3.71
N MET A 419 7.11 44.39 4.42
CA MET A 419 8.42 44.44 5.09
C MET A 419 9.55 44.71 4.09
N MET A 420 9.58 44.02 2.95
CA MET A 420 10.60 44.21 1.91
C MET A 420 10.61 45.64 1.38
N ASN A 421 9.43 46.19 1.08
CA ASN A 421 9.31 47.56 0.58
C ASN A 421 9.78 48.58 1.64
N LYS A 422 9.46 48.37 2.92
CA LYS A 422 9.93 49.23 4.01
C LYS A 422 11.44 49.17 4.21
N PHE A 423 12.05 47.99 4.05
CA PHE A 423 13.51 47.84 4.17
C PHE A 423 14.27 48.41 2.96
N LYS A 424 13.72 48.24 1.74
CA LYS A 424 14.31 48.77 0.51
C LYS A 424 14.32 50.31 0.47
N ASN A 425 13.32 50.94 1.08
CA ASN A 425 13.13 52.40 1.07
C ASN A 425 13.86 53.12 2.22
N LEU A 426 14.76 52.44 2.94
CA LEU A 426 15.56 53.07 3.98
C LEU A 426 16.61 54.01 3.33
N PRO A 427 16.78 55.25 3.82
CA PRO A 427 17.67 56.26 3.23
C PRO A 427 19.15 56.00 3.59
N ILE A 428 19.69 54.84 3.23
CA ILE A 428 21.03 54.36 3.65
C ILE A 428 22.13 55.16 2.94
N GLU A 429 21.97 55.42 1.65
CA GLU A 429 22.94 56.18 0.86
C GLU A 429 23.09 57.61 1.40
N GLU A 430 21.98 58.23 1.79
CA GLU A 430 21.97 59.56 2.38
C GLU A 430 22.65 59.59 3.76
N LEU A 431 22.55 58.52 4.54
CA LEU A 431 23.27 58.36 5.80
C LEU A 431 24.78 58.18 5.56
N LEU A 432 25.20 57.41 4.55
CA LEU A 432 26.62 57.28 4.20
C LEU A 432 27.22 58.63 3.79
N ILE A 433 26.47 59.44 3.04
CA ILE A 433 26.88 60.80 2.64
C ILE A 433 26.86 61.78 3.83
N SER A 434 25.90 61.65 4.74
CA SER A 434 25.79 62.53 5.92
C SER A 434 26.81 62.17 7.01
N THR A 435 27.27 60.92 7.05
CA THR A 435 28.27 60.43 8.01
C THR A 435 29.69 60.73 7.56
N THR A 436 30.01 60.68 6.26
CA THR A 436 31.33 61.13 5.76
C THR A 436 31.62 62.59 6.07
N LYS A 437 30.59 63.45 6.16
CA LYS A 437 30.71 64.85 6.62
C LYS A 437 30.91 65.00 8.14
N LEU A 438 30.78 63.94 8.93
CA LEU A 438 30.86 63.93 10.40
C LEU A 438 31.99 63.04 10.95
N ILE A 439 32.84 62.49 10.07
CA ILE A 439 33.90 61.53 10.40
C ILE A 439 35.20 62.20 10.90
N ASP A 440 35.23 63.52 11.12
CA ASP A 440 36.45 64.15 11.64
C ASP A 440 36.67 63.96 13.15
N ASN A 441 35.73 63.37 13.92
CA ASN A 441 36.03 62.93 15.29
C ASN A 441 35.09 61.82 15.78
N SER A 442 35.64 60.61 15.93
CA SER A 442 35.38 59.66 17.04
C SER A 442 33.95 59.25 17.43
N ASN A 443 32.91 59.40 16.59
CA ASN A 443 31.55 59.01 16.95
C ASN A 443 31.31 57.48 16.86
N LYS A 444 31.81 56.74 17.86
CA LYS A 444 31.56 55.29 18.10
C LYS A 444 30.07 54.88 17.91
N PRO A 445 29.05 55.68 18.32
CA PRO A 445 27.64 55.31 18.13
C PRO A 445 27.23 55.14 16.65
N ILE A 446 27.72 56.01 15.78
CA ILE A 446 27.41 55.99 14.33
C ILE A 446 28.09 54.78 13.67
N LYS A 447 29.33 54.47 14.07
CA LYS A 447 30.05 53.29 13.57
C LYS A 447 29.34 51.99 13.98
N ASN A 448 28.84 51.90 15.21
CA ASN A 448 28.08 50.74 15.68
C ASN A 448 26.76 50.59 14.92
N LEU A 449 26.05 51.69 14.65
CA LEU A 449 24.83 51.68 13.86
C LEU A 449 25.05 51.10 12.45
N LEU A 450 26.14 51.49 11.78
CA LEU A 450 26.48 50.97 10.44
C LEU A 450 26.77 49.46 10.47
N VAL A 451 27.39 48.95 11.55
CA VAL A 451 27.65 47.51 11.73
C VAL A 451 26.35 46.75 11.97
N GLU A 452 25.49 47.23 12.86
CA GLU A 452 24.18 46.62 13.15
C GLU A 452 23.26 46.62 11.93
N PHE A 453 23.32 47.68 11.12
CA PHE A 453 22.62 47.77 9.85
C PHE A 453 23.12 46.70 8.85
N ARG A 454 24.44 46.59 8.65
CA ARG A 454 25.04 45.57 7.77
C ARG A 454 24.68 44.16 8.21
N ASN A 455 24.66 43.90 9.52
CA ASN A 455 24.26 42.61 10.07
C ASN A 455 22.79 42.29 9.79
N SER A 456 21.90 43.27 10.00
CA SER A 456 20.47 43.15 9.71
C SER A 456 20.20 42.90 8.22
N ALA A 457 20.86 43.66 7.33
CA ALA A 457 20.77 43.48 5.88
C ALA A 457 21.29 42.10 5.44
N SER A 458 22.40 41.63 6.01
CA SER A 458 22.96 40.30 5.71
C SER A 458 22.00 39.17 6.11
N LEU A 459 21.38 39.27 7.30
CA LEU A 459 20.43 38.26 7.77
C LEU A 459 19.14 38.25 6.95
N LEU A 460 18.64 39.42 6.54
CA LEU A 460 17.51 39.54 5.63
C LEU A 460 17.82 38.89 4.27
N ASN A 461 18.99 39.17 3.69
CA ASN A 461 19.42 38.51 2.44
C ASN A 461 19.52 36.99 2.60
N LYS A 462 19.95 36.50 3.77
CA LYS A 462 19.98 35.06 4.07
C LYS A 462 18.58 34.45 4.12
N ILE A 463 17.60 35.14 4.69
CA ILE A 463 16.18 34.70 4.68
C ILE A 463 15.65 34.63 3.24
N LEU A 464 15.92 35.66 2.44
CA LEU A 464 15.46 35.74 1.04
C LEU A 464 16.08 34.64 0.16
N ALA A 465 17.32 34.24 0.45
CA ALA A 465 18.00 33.15 -0.25
C ALA A 465 17.70 31.75 0.32
N GLN A 466 16.96 31.65 1.43
CA GLN A 466 16.78 30.39 2.15
C GLN A 466 15.69 29.53 1.49
N LYS A 467 16.11 28.47 0.80
CA LYS A 467 15.19 27.47 0.22
C LYS A 467 14.62 26.49 1.25
N ASP A 468 15.29 26.33 2.40
CA ASP A 468 14.87 25.42 3.47
C ASP A 468 13.92 26.10 4.47
N THR A 469 12.65 25.70 4.44
CA THR A 469 11.57 26.21 5.30
C THR A 469 11.72 25.80 6.77
N LYS A 470 12.44 24.71 7.09
CA LYS A 470 12.61 24.23 8.48
C LYS A 470 13.45 25.18 9.33
N ARG A 471 14.42 25.84 8.71
CA ARG A 471 15.31 26.81 9.38
C ARG A 471 14.74 28.23 9.39
N LEU A 472 13.63 28.45 8.69
CA LEU A 472 13.06 29.78 8.49
C LEU A 472 12.62 30.43 9.81
N PRO A 473 11.92 29.74 10.75
CA PRO A 473 11.56 30.35 12.03
C PRO A 473 12.77 30.81 12.85
N TYR A 474 13.85 30.04 12.84
CA TYR A 474 15.10 30.39 13.53
C TYR A 474 15.78 31.62 12.91
N SER A 475 15.90 31.66 11.58
CA SER A 475 16.49 32.79 10.85
C SER A 475 15.66 34.07 11.00
N LEU A 476 14.33 33.96 11.01
CA LEU A 476 13.41 35.07 11.28
C LEU A 476 13.59 35.62 12.69
N ASN A 477 13.57 34.77 13.71
CA ASN A 477 13.76 35.17 15.11
C ASN A 477 15.11 35.87 15.32
N LYS A 478 16.17 35.36 14.67
CA LYS A 478 17.49 35.99 14.73
C LYS A 478 17.49 37.37 14.08
N THR A 479 16.80 37.53 12.96
CA THR A 479 16.71 38.81 12.24
C THR A 479 15.88 39.83 13.00
N MET A 480 14.77 39.42 13.63
CA MET A 480 13.98 40.29 14.51
C MET A 480 14.83 40.83 15.67
N LYS A 481 15.64 39.98 16.32
CA LYS A 481 16.55 40.42 17.38
C LYS A 481 17.58 41.45 16.93
N GLU A 482 18.11 41.32 15.72
CA GLU A 482 19.05 42.31 15.17
C GLU A 482 18.36 43.60 14.74
N LEU A 483 17.12 43.52 14.22
CA LEU A 483 16.29 44.69 13.95
C LEU A 483 15.91 45.44 15.24
N ASP A 484 15.62 44.73 16.33
CA ASP A 484 15.34 45.34 17.63
C ASP A 484 16.57 46.09 18.17
N LYS A 485 17.77 45.50 18.05
CA LYS A 485 19.03 46.18 18.39
C LYS A 485 19.21 47.44 17.56
N LEU A 486 18.97 47.36 16.25
CA LEU A 486 19.07 48.50 15.35
C LEU A 486 18.08 49.62 15.75
N ILE A 487 16.83 49.29 16.05
CA ILE A 487 15.82 50.24 16.54
C ILE A 487 16.28 50.91 17.84
N ILE A 488 16.80 50.14 18.80
CA ILE A 488 17.32 50.65 20.08
C ILE A 488 18.52 51.57 19.85
N SER A 489 19.44 51.22 18.96
CA SER A 489 20.62 52.03 18.64
C SER A 489 20.27 53.34 17.96
N ILE A 490 19.26 53.34 17.07
CA ILE A 490 18.77 54.59 16.46
C ILE A 490 18.11 55.46 17.53
N ARG A 491 17.28 54.89 18.42
CA ARG A 491 16.64 55.63 19.52
C ARG A 491 17.68 56.30 20.44
N LYS A 492 18.76 55.59 20.78
CA LYS A 492 19.87 56.15 21.59
C LYS A 492 20.59 57.31 20.90
N ILE A 493 20.60 57.36 19.57
CA ILE A 493 21.21 58.45 18.80
C ILE A 493 20.24 59.64 18.69
N THR A 494 18.93 59.38 18.64
CA THR A 494 17.91 60.44 18.58
C THR A 494 17.65 61.12 19.92
N ASP A 495 17.89 60.43 21.04
CA ASP A 495 17.63 60.94 22.40
C ASP A 495 18.81 61.75 23.00
N GLY A 496 19.91 61.95 22.24
CA GLY A 496 21.09 62.69 22.71
C GLY A 496 20.97 64.22 22.56
N ASP A 497 21.32 64.97 23.61
CA ASP A 497 21.31 66.45 23.62
C ASP A 497 22.27 67.04 22.57
N GLY A 498 21.73 67.76 21.59
CA GLY A 498 22.51 68.61 20.68
C GLY A 498 21.92 68.70 19.28
N GLU A 499 21.28 69.83 19.00
CA GLU A 499 20.83 70.33 17.69
C GLU A 499 21.51 69.70 16.45
N LYS A 500 20.86 68.70 15.84
CA LYS A 500 21.11 68.23 14.46
C LYS A 500 19.79 67.91 13.77
N SER A 501 19.02 68.95 13.47
CA SER A 501 17.67 68.94 12.89
C SER A 501 17.49 68.04 11.65
N ILE A 502 18.55 67.85 10.85
CA ILE A 502 18.51 67.06 9.60
C ILE A 502 18.73 65.55 9.83
N LEU A 503 19.50 65.16 10.85
CA LEU A 503 19.72 63.74 11.15
C LEU A 503 18.61 63.16 12.02
N ALA A 504 18.09 63.95 12.97
CA ALA A 504 17.00 63.52 13.85
C ALA A 504 15.71 63.20 13.07
N SER A 505 15.34 64.04 12.10
CA SER A 505 14.18 63.79 11.22
C SER A 505 14.36 62.53 10.37
N LYS A 506 15.53 62.35 9.73
CA LYS A 506 15.85 61.15 8.95
C LYS A 506 15.91 59.87 9.78
N PHE A 507 16.43 59.94 11.01
CA PHE A 507 16.41 58.82 11.94
C PHE A 507 15.00 58.51 12.46
N SER A 508 14.14 59.51 12.63
CA SER A 508 12.72 59.32 12.98
C SER A 508 11.96 58.59 11.87
N ASP A 509 12.16 58.98 10.60
CA ASP A 509 11.58 58.28 9.45
C ASP A 509 12.09 56.84 9.35
N MET A 510 13.38 56.62 9.62
CA MET A 510 13.97 55.29 9.67
C MET A 510 13.39 54.45 10.82
N LEU A 511 13.24 55.02 12.01
CA LEU A 511 12.60 54.36 13.16
C LEU A 511 11.17 53.96 12.82
N LYS A 512 10.41 54.84 12.17
CA LYS A 512 9.04 54.55 11.71
C LYS A 512 9.02 53.39 10.72
N GLN A 513 9.85 53.45 9.67
CA GLN A 513 9.92 52.39 8.66
C GLN A 513 10.38 51.05 9.23
N LEU A 514 11.38 51.05 10.11
CA LEU A 514 11.89 49.84 10.77
C LEU A 514 10.88 49.26 11.77
N THR A 515 10.15 50.10 12.50
CA THR A 515 9.09 49.65 13.41
C THR A 515 7.94 49.01 12.62
N GLU A 516 7.50 49.63 11.54
CA GLU A 516 6.47 49.06 10.64
C GLU A 516 6.92 47.75 9.99
N ALA A 517 8.20 47.67 9.59
CA ALA A 517 8.81 46.45 9.07
C ALA A 517 8.85 45.35 10.14
N SER A 518 9.27 45.68 11.36
CA SER A 518 9.32 44.73 12.49
C SER A 518 7.92 44.20 12.86
N ILE A 519 6.90 45.06 12.89
CA ILE A 519 5.50 44.66 13.10
C ILE A 519 5.04 43.70 11.99
N SER A 520 5.33 44.01 10.74
CA SER A 520 4.97 43.17 9.59
C SER A 520 5.70 41.82 9.62
N MET A 521 6.97 41.82 10.02
CA MET A 521 7.79 40.63 10.20
C MET A 521 7.29 39.74 11.34
N ASN A 522 6.86 40.34 12.45
CA ASN A 522 6.26 39.62 13.57
C ASN A 522 4.92 38.97 13.19
N LYS A 523 4.09 39.69 12.43
CA LYS A 523 2.85 39.13 11.86
C LYS A 523 3.14 37.93 10.94
N PHE A 524 4.13 38.06 10.06
CA PHE A 524 4.60 36.96 9.20
C PHE A 524 5.06 35.76 10.03
N ALA A 525 5.96 35.97 10.99
CA ALA A 525 6.50 34.90 11.84
C ALA A 525 5.43 34.19 12.67
N THR A 526 4.49 34.95 13.25
CA THR A 526 3.38 34.41 14.03
C THR A 526 2.46 33.56 13.16
N LYS A 527 2.20 33.98 11.92
CA LYS A 527 1.35 33.23 10.98
C LYS A 527 2.05 31.98 10.44
N LEU A 528 3.33 32.08 10.11
CA LEU A 528 4.17 30.96 9.69
C LEU A 528 4.21 29.85 10.74
N ASN A 529 4.37 30.21 12.02
CA ASN A 529 4.39 29.24 13.12
C ASN A 529 3.03 28.55 13.34
N LYS A 530 1.92 29.23 13.01
CA LYS A 530 0.56 28.68 13.17
C LYS A 530 0.09 27.87 11.96
N LYS A 531 0.43 28.30 10.74
CA LYS A 531 -0.02 27.72 9.46
C LYS A 531 1.08 27.82 8.40
N PRO A 532 2.09 26.93 8.43
CA PRO A 532 3.25 27.00 7.52
C PRO A 532 2.91 26.77 6.04
N ASN A 533 1.81 26.07 5.76
CA ASN A 533 1.27 25.83 4.41
C ASN A 533 0.73 27.10 3.72
N SER A 534 0.39 28.16 4.46
CA SER A 534 -0.14 29.42 3.92
C SER A 534 0.82 30.18 2.99
N LEU A 535 2.12 29.85 3.02
CA LEU A 535 3.16 30.41 2.14
C LEU A 535 2.88 30.16 0.66
N ILE A 536 2.40 28.95 0.36
CA ILE A 536 2.31 28.42 -1.01
C ILE A 536 0.90 28.61 -1.56
N PHE A 537 -0.10 28.43 -0.70
CA PHE A 537 -1.49 28.35 -1.12
C PHE A 537 -2.32 29.60 -0.77
N GLY A 538 -1.88 30.41 0.19
CA GLY A 538 -2.66 31.55 0.66
C GLY A 538 -3.30 31.32 2.03
N ASP A 539 -4.09 32.27 2.50
CA ASP A 539 -4.77 32.21 3.80
C ASP A 539 -6.27 31.92 3.72
#